data_AF-A0A511JE85-F1
#
_entry.id   AF-A0A511JE85-F1
#
_cell.length_a   1.000
_cell.length_b   1.000
_cell.length_c   1.000
_cell.angle_alpha   90.00
_cell.angle_beta   90.00
_cell.angle_gamma   90.00
#
_symmetry.space_group_name_H-M   'P 1'
#
loop_
_entity.id
_entity.type
_entity.pdbx_description
1 polymer ?
#
loop_
_entity_poly.entity_id
_entity_poly.type
_entity_poly.pdbx_seq_one_letter_code
_entity_poly.pdbx_strand_id
1 'polypeptide(L)'
;MSDSEMIRRAIDNRVAPLQRDPSPVARPAGGWVRAVRTALAMSTTDLARRLGVTPVAVRKLEASERAATVRLETLQRAADALGCDLVYAFVPRTSLTEFAEARARDVAAAQVRRVDNTMALEDQRVHSDDLELLRSERARVLLAGRDLWRDEP
;
A
#
# COMPACT_ATOMS: atom_id res chain seq x y z
N MET A 1 -11.87 8.16 -20.79
CA MET A 1 -11.32 7.88 -19.44
C MET A 1 -11.76 6.49 -19.03
N SER A 2 -10.83 5.64 -18.62
CA SER A 2 -11.11 4.28 -18.14
C SER A 2 -11.59 4.34 -16.67
N ASP A 3 -12.49 3.45 -16.25
CA ASP A 3 -13.00 3.40 -14.86
C ASP A 3 -11.86 3.34 -13.83
N SER A 4 -10.81 2.58 -14.13
CA SER A 4 -9.62 2.44 -13.27
C SER A 4 -8.84 3.75 -13.10
N GLU A 5 -8.87 4.65 -14.08
CA GLU A 5 -8.24 5.97 -14.01
C GLU A 5 -8.99 6.88 -13.02
N MET A 6 -10.32 6.87 -13.09
CA MET A 6 -11.16 7.64 -12.16
C MET A 6 -11.00 7.14 -10.72
N ILE A 7 -10.94 5.82 -10.52
CA ILE A 7 -10.75 5.21 -9.19
C ILE A 7 -9.38 5.60 -8.60
N ARG A 8 -8.30 5.54 -9.38
CA ARG A 8 -6.96 5.97 -8.93
C ARG A 8 -6.97 7.41 -8.46
N ARG A 9 -7.50 8.32 -9.29
CA ARG A 9 -7.58 9.75 -8.96
C ARG A 9 -8.43 10.03 -7.73
N ALA A 10 -9.55 9.30 -7.56
CA ALA A 10 -10.41 9.44 -6.39
C ALA A 10 -9.68 9.01 -5.10
N ILE A 11 -8.93 7.91 -5.14
CA ILE A 11 -8.13 7.44 -3.99
C ILE A 11 -7.01 8.44 -3.70
N ASP A 12 -6.26 8.87 -4.73
CA ASP A 12 -5.16 9.85 -4.61
C ASP A 12 -5.65 11.14 -3.91
N ASN A 13 -6.80 11.67 -4.34
CA ASN A 13 -7.41 12.85 -3.71
C ASN A 13 -7.80 12.61 -2.24
N ARG A 14 -8.28 11.41 -1.92
CA ARG A 14 -8.73 11.06 -0.56
C ARG A 14 -7.57 10.91 0.42
N VAL A 15 -6.41 10.44 -0.05
CA VAL A 15 -5.22 10.21 0.79
C VAL A 15 -4.20 11.35 0.72
N ALA A 16 -4.37 12.33 -0.19
CA ALA A 16 -3.48 13.48 -0.34
C ALA A 16 -3.17 14.23 0.97
N PRO A 17 -4.11 14.43 1.92
CA PRO A 17 -3.77 15.04 3.22
C PRO A 17 -2.74 14.23 4.02
N LEU A 18 -2.80 12.90 3.95
CA LEU A 18 -1.91 11.98 4.66
C LEU A 18 -0.52 11.87 4.02
N GLN A 19 -0.38 12.26 2.75
CA GLN A 19 0.91 12.28 2.04
C GLN A 19 1.76 13.50 2.38
N ARG A 20 1.12 14.65 2.62
CA ARG A 20 1.81 15.92 2.92
C ARG A 20 2.45 15.93 4.30
N ASP A 21 1.86 15.18 5.23
CA ASP A 21 2.40 14.94 6.55
C ASP A 21 2.35 13.43 6.84
N PRO A 22 3.36 12.67 6.39
CA PRO A 22 3.38 11.21 6.55
C PRO A 22 3.48 10.75 8.01
N SER A 23 3.44 11.65 9.00
CA SER A 23 3.54 11.31 10.41
C SER A 23 2.59 12.16 11.26
N PRO A 24 1.43 11.63 11.68
CA PRO A 24 0.75 12.25 12.80
C PRO A 24 1.35 11.79 14.14
N VAL A 25 1.75 10.51 14.28
CA VAL A 25 2.25 10.01 15.57
C VAL A 25 3.22 8.83 15.39
N ALA A 26 4.47 8.99 15.80
CA ALA A 26 5.42 7.89 15.89
C ALA A 26 4.83 6.79 16.79
N ARG A 27 4.74 5.57 16.25
CA ARG A 27 4.21 4.44 17.00
C ARG A 27 5.02 4.26 18.29
N PRO A 28 4.38 4.22 19.48
CA PRO A 28 5.10 3.99 20.73
C PRO A 28 5.89 2.67 20.68
N ALA A 29 7.10 2.64 21.23
CA ALA A 29 7.97 1.45 21.23
C ALA A 29 7.30 0.20 21.85
N GLY A 30 6.38 0.41 22.79
CA GLY A 30 5.60 -0.65 23.44
C GLY A 30 4.33 -1.09 22.70
N GLY A 31 3.94 -0.41 21.61
CA GLY A 31 2.62 -0.53 20.98
C GLY A 31 1.60 0.45 21.56
N TRP A 32 0.58 0.77 20.76
CA TRP A 32 -0.52 1.65 21.12
C TRP A 32 -1.35 1.10 22.28
N VAL A 33 -1.60 -0.21 22.29
CA VAL A 33 -2.44 -0.83 23.33
C VAL A 33 -1.78 -0.67 24.69
N ARG A 34 -0.47 -0.95 24.77
CA ARG A 34 0.28 -0.77 26.02
C ARG A 34 0.33 0.70 26.43
N ALA A 35 0.61 1.59 25.48
CA ALA A 35 0.74 3.02 25.74
C ALA A 35 -0.55 3.61 26.30
N VAL A 36 -1.68 3.40 25.62
CA VAL A 36 -2.99 3.90 26.04
C VAL A 36 -3.44 3.25 27.35
N ARG A 37 -3.30 1.92 27.49
CA ARG A 37 -3.62 1.23 28.75
C ARG A 37 -2.87 1.86 29.93
N THR A 38 -1.59 2.18 29.74
CA THR A 38 -0.74 2.77 30.79
C THR A 38 -1.14 4.21 31.07
N ALA A 39 -1.47 4.99 30.04
CA ALA A 39 -1.98 6.36 30.18
C ALA A 39 -3.31 6.42 30.94
N LEU A 40 -4.15 5.38 30.80
CA LEU A 40 -5.40 5.21 31.57
C LEU A 40 -5.19 4.59 32.96
N ALA A 41 -3.94 4.42 33.42
CA ALA A 41 -3.60 3.77 34.69
C ALA A 41 -4.18 2.35 34.86
N MET A 42 -4.39 1.62 33.75
CA MET A 42 -4.94 0.26 33.77
C MET A 42 -3.83 -0.79 33.88
N SER A 43 -4.02 -1.81 34.72
CA SER A 43 -3.18 -3.00 34.71
C SER A 43 -3.51 -3.91 33.51
N THR A 44 -2.66 -4.90 33.21
CA THR A 44 -3.01 -5.92 32.21
C THR A 44 -4.27 -6.70 32.57
N THR A 45 -4.56 -6.83 33.87
CA THR A 45 -5.76 -7.51 34.36
C THR A 45 -7.02 -6.68 34.13
N ASP A 46 -6.92 -5.36 34.23
CA ASP A 46 -8.06 -4.47 33.99
C ASP A 46 -8.46 -4.47 32.51
N LEU A 47 -7.48 -4.35 31.61
CA LEU A 47 -7.74 -4.47 30.18
C LEU A 47 -8.27 -5.87 29.82
N ALA A 48 -7.74 -6.93 30.45
CA ALA A 48 -8.22 -8.29 30.24
C ALA A 48 -9.70 -8.44 30.62
N ARG A 49 -10.11 -7.84 31.75
CA ARG A 49 -11.51 -7.80 32.19
C ARG A 49 -12.40 -7.03 31.20
N ARG A 50 -11.95 -5.86 30.71
CA ARG A 50 -12.68 -5.07 29.69
C ARG A 50 -12.84 -5.82 28.37
N LEU A 51 -11.84 -6.62 28.00
CA LEU A 51 -11.85 -7.43 26.77
C LEU A 51 -12.53 -8.81 26.93
N GLY A 52 -12.88 -9.23 28.14
CA GLY A 52 -13.41 -10.57 28.40
C GLY A 52 -12.39 -11.70 28.13
N VAL A 53 -11.09 -11.43 28.32
CA VAL A 53 -10.00 -12.39 28.06
C VAL A 53 -9.09 -12.56 29.27
N THR A 54 -8.08 -13.43 29.17
CA THR A 54 -7.10 -13.62 30.24
C THR A 54 -6.00 -12.54 30.22
N PRO A 55 -5.36 -12.22 31.36
CA PRO A 55 -4.20 -11.31 31.38
C PRO A 55 -3.03 -11.79 30.50
N VAL A 56 -2.89 -13.11 30.32
CA VAL A 56 -1.90 -13.71 29.41
C VAL A 56 -2.23 -13.36 27.96
N ALA A 57 -3.50 -13.38 27.56
CA ALA A 57 -3.92 -12.98 26.22
C ALA A 57 -3.62 -11.50 25.95
N VAL A 58 -3.81 -10.61 26.93
CA VAL A 58 -3.42 -9.19 26.81
C VAL A 58 -1.92 -9.03 26.60
N ARG A 59 -1.08 -9.76 27.37
CA ARG A 59 0.38 -9.71 27.17
C ARG A 59 0.79 -10.20 25.79
N LYS A 60 0.17 -11.28 25.29
CA LYS A 60 0.39 -11.78 23.92
C LYS A 60 -0.05 -10.75 22.88
N LEU A 61 -1.18 -10.09 23.12
CA LEU A 61 -1.68 -9.02 22.27
C LEU A 61 -0.68 -7.86 22.19
N GLU A 62 -0.22 -7.31 23.32
CA GLU A 62 0.81 -6.26 23.37
C GLU A 62 2.12 -6.69 22.67
N ALA A 63 2.55 -7.93 22.87
CA ALA A 63 3.74 -8.48 22.23
C ALA A 63 3.58 -8.62 20.70
N SER A 64 2.45 -9.16 20.24
CA SER A 64 2.14 -9.29 18.80
C SER A 64 1.98 -7.92 18.14
N GLU A 65 1.47 -6.93 18.86
CA GLU A 65 1.40 -5.56 18.38
C GLU A 65 2.83 -5.07 18.10
N ARG A 66 3.71 -5.14 19.10
CA ARG A 66 5.11 -4.72 18.98
C ARG A 66 5.84 -5.43 17.83
N ALA A 67 5.56 -6.72 17.65
CA ALA A 67 6.14 -7.53 16.57
C ALA A 67 5.48 -7.29 15.19
N ALA A 68 4.47 -6.42 15.10
CA ALA A 68 3.69 -6.16 13.89
C ALA A 68 3.00 -7.42 13.31
N THR A 69 2.67 -8.39 14.17
CA THR A 69 1.97 -9.64 13.81
C THR A 69 0.54 -9.70 14.35
N VAL A 70 0.10 -8.66 15.05
CA VAL A 70 -1.27 -8.56 15.56
C VAL A 70 -2.27 -8.48 14.39
N ARG A 71 -3.39 -9.20 14.52
CA ARG A 71 -4.50 -9.09 13.56
C ARG A 71 -5.21 -7.75 13.74
N LEU A 72 -5.59 -7.13 12.64
CA LEU A 72 -6.29 -5.83 12.65
C LEU A 72 -7.57 -5.87 13.50
N GLU A 73 -8.36 -6.95 13.39
CA GLU A 73 -9.57 -7.18 14.19
C GLU A 73 -9.27 -7.19 15.71
N THR A 74 -8.16 -7.82 16.11
CA THR A 74 -7.75 -7.85 17.52
C THR A 74 -7.34 -6.46 18.01
N LEU A 75 -6.67 -5.68 17.17
CA LEU A 75 -6.30 -4.31 17.48
C LEU A 75 -7.53 -3.40 17.56
N GLN A 76 -8.52 -3.59 16.70
CA GLN A 76 -9.81 -2.87 16.74
C GLN A 76 -10.52 -3.14 18.06
N ARG A 77 -10.69 -4.41 18.45
CA ARG A 77 -11.33 -4.76 19.74
C ARG A 77 -10.59 -4.15 20.93
N ALA A 78 -9.25 -4.10 20.88
CA ALA A 78 -8.46 -3.45 21.92
C ALA A 78 -8.67 -1.92 21.94
N ALA A 79 -8.75 -1.28 20.77
CA ALA A 79 -9.05 0.14 20.65
C ALA A 79 -10.43 0.46 21.25
N ASP A 80 -11.48 -0.28 20.84
CA ASP A 80 -12.84 -0.11 21.35
C ASP A 80 -12.88 -0.25 22.88
N ALA A 81 -12.22 -1.28 23.41
CA ALA A 81 -12.13 -1.52 24.85
C ALA A 81 -11.31 -0.47 25.60
N LEU A 82 -10.46 0.31 24.91
CA LEU A 82 -9.69 1.42 25.45
C LEU A 82 -10.39 2.78 25.23
N GLY A 83 -11.53 2.81 24.54
CA GLY A 83 -12.21 4.06 24.18
C GLY A 83 -11.50 4.82 23.07
N CYS A 84 -10.92 4.10 22.11
CA CYS A 84 -10.20 4.66 20.97
C CYS A 84 -10.76 4.07 19.67
N ASP A 85 -10.70 4.85 18.59
CA ASP A 85 -10.92 4.36 17.24
C ASP A 85 -9.59 3.90 16.62
N LEU A 86 -9.61 2.74 15.97
CA LEU A 86 -8.50 2.31 15.13
C LEU A 86 -8.69 2.86 13.71
N VAL A 87 -7.81 3.78 13.31
CA VAL A 87 -7.76 4.30 11.94
C VAL A 87 -6.66 3.57 11.16
N TYR A 88 -7.00 2.98 10.02
CA TYR A 88 -6.04 2.40 9.08
C TYR A 88 -6.23 2.99 7.69
N ALA A 89 -5.12 3.19 6.97
CA ALA A 89 -5.13 3.69 5.61
C ALA A 89 -3.92 3.16 4.84
N PHE A 90 -4.11 2.90 3.54
CA PHE A 90 -3.00 2.77 2.61
C PHE A 90 -2.65 4.16 2.09
N VAL A 91 -1.43 4.62 2.38
CA VAL A 91 -0.91 5.90 1.88
C VAL A 91 0.13 5.58 0.79
N PRO A 92 -0.19 5.84 -0.49
CA PRO A 92 0.74 5.63 -1.59
C PRO A 92 1.99 6.51 -1.46
N ARG A 93 3.17 5.95 -1.75
CA ARG A 93 4.47 6.67 -1.71
C ARG A 93 4.58 7.74 -2.81
N THR A 94 3.90 7.51 -3.93
CA THR A 94 3.65 8.44 -5.04
C THR A 94 2.17 8.33 -5.38
N SER A 95 1.60 9.19 -6.23
CA SER A 95 0.21 8.99 -6.65
C SER A 95 0.03 7.62 -7.32
N LEU A 96 -1.13 6.99 -7.16
CA LEU A 96 -1.49 5.74 -7.83
C LEU A 96 -1.49 5.90 -9.35
N THR A 97 -1.78 7.12 -9.81
CA THR A 97 -1.65 7.50 -11.22
C THR A 97 -0.20 7.37 -11.69
N GLU A 98 0.73 8.06 -11.03
CA GLU A 98 2.17 7.98 -11.35
C GLU A 98 2.72 6.56 -11.19
N PHE A 99 2.29 5.83 -10.15
CA PHE A 99 2.74 4.46 -9.90
C PHE A 99 2.34 3.52 -11.04
N ALA A 100 1.11 3.64 -11.53
CA ALA A 100 0.62 2.85 -12.66
C ALA A 100 1.28 3.27 -13.99
N GLU A 101 1.50 4.56 -14.21
CA GLU A 101 2.20 5.08 -15.39
C GLU A 101 3.65 4.62 -15.46
N ALA A 102 4.36 4.62 -14.31
CA ALA A 102 5.71 4.09 -14.20
C ALA A 102 5.75 2.62 -14.62
N ARG A 103 4.84 1.81 -14.07
CA ARG A 103 4.72 0.41 -14.46
C ARG A 103 4.43 0.25 -15.96
N ALA A 104 3.53 1.06 -16.51
CA ALA A 104 3.16 0.97 -17.93
C ALA A 104 4.35 1.26 -18.84
N ARG A 105 5.17 2.25 -18.49
CA ARG A 105 6.43 2.56 -19.18
C ARG A 105 7.42 1.39 -19.08
N ASP A 106 7.58 0.80 -17.90
CA ASP A 106 8.53 -0.30 -17.70
C ASP A 106 8.15 -1.55 -18.51
N VAL A 107 6.86 -1.92 -18.49
CA VAL A 107 6.32 -3.06 -19.25
C VAL A 107 6.39 -2.80 -20.74
N ALA A 108 6.00 -1.60 -21.21
CA ALA A 108 6.10 -1.22 -22.61
C ALA A 108 7.54 -1.27 -23.11
N ALA A 109 8.49 -0.72 -22.34
CA ALA A 109 9.90 -0.76 -22.67
C ALA A 109 10.42 -2.20 -22.73
N ALA A 110 10.01 -3.09 -21.82
CA ALA A 110 10.37 -4.50 -21.87
C ALA A 110 9.79 -5.22 -23.09
N GLN A 111 8.53 -4.97 -23.44
CA GLN A 111 7.87 -5.56 -24.61
C GLN A 111 8.50 -5.09 -25.91
N VAL A 112 8.74 -3.78 -26.07
CA VAL A 112 9.38 -3.21 -27.26
C VAL A 112 10.82 -3.69 -27.40
N ARG A 113 11.61 -3.76 -26.32
CA ARG A 113 12.98 -4.32 -26.37
C ARG A 113 13.01 -5.77 -26.89
N ARG A 114 12.02 -6.60 -26.55
CA ARG A 114 11.95 -7.98 -27.05
C ARG A 114 11.71 -7.99 -28.56
N VAL A 115 10.79 -7.16 -29.05
CA VAL A 115 10.48 -7.05 -30.48
C VAL A 115 11.68 -6.49 -31.25
N ASP A 116 12.31 -5.42 -30.74
CA ASP A 116 13.49 -4.81 -31.35
C ASP A 116 14.67 -5.79 -31.46
N ASN A 117 14.92 -6.58 -30.41
CA ASN A 117 15.92 -7.65 -30.47
C ASN A 117 15.61 -8.70 -31.54
N THR A 118 14.34 -9.03 -31.77
CA THR A 118 13.92 -9.94 -32.85
C THR A 118 14.09 -9.29 -34.23
N MET A 119 13.65 -8.04 -34.41
CA MET A 119 13.76 -7.31 -35.69
C MET A 119 15.21 -6.99 -36.07
N ALA A 120 16.09 -6.77 -35.09
CA ALA A 120 17.53 -6.60 -35.33
C ALA A 120 18.20 -7.88 -35.85
N LEU A 121 17.66 -9.07 -35.55
CA LEU A 121 18.11 -10.33 -36.14
C LEU A 121 17.62 -10.50 -37.59
N GLU A 122 16.59 -9.76 -38.00
CA GLU A 122 16.00 -9.74 -39.34
C GLU A 122 16.55 -8.60 -40.24
N ASP A 123 17.60 -7.91 -39.80
CA ASP A 123 18.24 -6.74 -40.46
C ASP A 123 17.30 -5.53 -40.68
N GLN A 124 16.27 -5.39 -39.85
CA GLN A 124 15.30 -4.29 -39.90
C GLN A 124 15.37 -3.43 -38.63
N ARG A 125 16.42 -2.63 -38.48
CA ARG A 125 16.53 -1.71 -37.33
C ARG A 125 15.59 -0.51 -37.48
N VAL A 126 14.81 -0.25 -36.45
CA VAL A 126 13.94 0.92 -36.31
C VAL A 126 14.73 2.09 -35.73
N HIS A 127 14.44 3.33 -36.17
CA HIS A 127 15.09 4.53 -35.60
C HIS A 127 14.71 4.73 -34.13
N SER A 128 15.59 5.35 -33.34
CA SER A 128 15.40 5.56 -31.89
C SER A 128 14.11 6.30 -31.54
N ASP A 129 13.71 7.24 -32.39
CA ASP A 129 12.54 8.09 -32.15
C ASP A 129 11.23 7.31 -32.36
N ASP A 130 11.21 6.40 -33.33
CA ASP A 130 10.08 5.50 -33.59
C ASP A 130 9.91 4.47 -32.46
N LEU A 131 11.02 4.00 -31.88
CA LEU A 131 10.99 3.10 -30.72
C LEU A 131 10.39 3.78 -29.48
N GLU A 132 10.67 5.06 -29.26
CA GLU A 132 10.13 5.80 -28.12
C GLU A 132 8.64 6.12 -28.29
N LEU A 133 8.22 6.43 -29.53
CA LEU A 133 6.80 6.56 -29.86
C LEU A 133 6.06 5.23 -29.60
N LEU A 134 6.60 4.12 -30.08
CA LEU A 134 6.01 2.79 -29.88
C LEU A 134 5.90 2.42 -28.40
N ARG A 135 6.93 2.72 -27.59
CA ARG A 135 6.88 2.55 -26.13
C ARG A 135 5.77 3.37 -25.50
N SER A 136 5.66 4.63 -25.89
CA SER A 136 4.66 5.55 -25.34
C SER A 136 3.23 5.12 -25.68
N GLU A 137 2.98 4.72 -26.93
CA GLU A 137 1.68 4.17 -27.35
C GLU A 137 1.35 2.88 -26.62
N ARG A 138 2.34 1.99 -26.52
CA ARG A 138 2.16 0.72 -25.81
C ARG A 138 1.86 0.94 -24.33
N ALA A 139 2.53 1.88 -23.68
CA ALA A 139 2.26 2.25 -22.29
C ALA A 139 0.83 2.78 -22.11
N ARG A 140 0.33 3.62 -23.03
CA ARG A 140 -1.07 4.10 -23.00
C ARG A 140 -2.07 2.95 -23.08
N VAL A 141 -1.85 1.99 -23.99
CA VAL A 141 -2.73 0.82 -24.13
C VAL A 141 -2.71 -0.03 -22.85
N LEU A 142 -1.53 -0.26 -22.27
CA LEU A 142 -1.40 -1.03 -21.03
C LEU A 142 -2.08 -0.33 -19.85
N LEU A 143 -1.98 0.99 -19.75
CA LEU A 143 -2.57 1.78 -18.68
C LEU A 143 -4.12 1.79 -18.72
N ALA A 144 -4.70 1.67 -19.91
CA ALA A 144 -6.14 1.57 -20.12
C ALA A 144 -6.67 0.12 -19.99
N GLY A 145 -5.80 -0.88 -20.18
CA GLY A 145 -6.13 -2.29 -20.18
C GLY A 145 -6.09 -2.97 -18.80
N ARG A 146 -6.38 -4.27 -18.77
CA ARG A 146 -6.33 -5.12 -17.56
C ARG A 146 -5.01 -5.90 -17.42
N ASP A 147 -4.10 -5.76 -18.38
CA ASP A 147 -2.89 -6.59 -18.51
C ASP A 147 -1.65 -5.99 -17.86
N LEU A 148 -1.73 -4.76 -17.33
CA LEU A 148 -0.60 -4.02 -16.76
C LEU A 148 0.18 -4.82 -15.69
N TRP A 149 -0.49 -5.71 -14.99
CA TRP A 149 0.04 -6.50 -13.88
C TRP A 149 0.07 -8.02 -14.15
N ARG A 150 -0.29 -8.49 -15.35
CA ARG A 150 -0.35 -9.95 -15.63
C ARG A 150 1.02 -10.59 -15.86
N ASP A 151 2.05 -9.80 -16.11
CA ASP A 151 3.42 -10.25 -16.36
C ASP A 151 4.27 -10.32 -15.06
N GLU A 152 3.66 -10.43 -13.87
CA GLU A 152 4.37 -10.60 -12.60
C GLU A 152 4.59 -12.09 -12.27
N PRO A 153 5.83 -12.53 -11.96
CA PRO A 153 6.11 -13.87 -11.44
C PRO A 153 5.61 -14.07 -10.00
#